data_AF-A0A2V9BFR7-F1
#
_entry.id   AF-A0A2V9BFR7-F1
#
_cell.length_a   1.000
_cell.length_b   1.000
_cell.length_c   1.000
_cell.angle_alpha   90.00
_cell.angle_beta   90.00
_cell.angle_gamma   90.00
#
_symmetry.space_group_name_H-M   'P 1'
#
loop_
_entity.id
_entity.type
_entity.pdbx_description
1 polymer ?
#
loop_
_entity_poly.entity_id
_entity_poly.type
_entity_poly.pdbx_seq_one_letter_code
_entity_poly.pdbx_strand_id
1 'polypeptide(L)'
;MVAMIVCGLLASGTSAMAQSNDGHCSNRTLFGDFGYSSEGVLLPAPGVALQFRSVGITHFDGKGNLMWVEHTVVNLAFMVVREGKEIFAVR
;
A
#
# COMPACT_ATOMS: atom_id res chain seq x y z
N MET A 1 -10.77 37.18 8.52
CA MET A 1 -11.33 36.07 9.33
C MET A 1 -12.28 35.18 8.54
N VAL A 2 -13.17 35.73 7.68
CA VAL A 2 -14.13 34.94 6.88
C VAL A 2 -13.47 34.01 5.84
N ALA A 3 -12.32 34.41 5.24
CA ALA A 3 -11.66 33.62 4.19
C ALA A 3 -11.09 32.25 4.66
N MET A 4 -10.66 32.13 5.93
CA MET A 4 -10.10 30.88 6.47
C MET A 4 -11.18 29.83 6.77
N ILE A 5 -12.41 30.28 7.02
CA ILE A 5 -13.56 29.39 7.30
C ILE A 5 -14.00 28.70 6.01
N VAL A 6 -13.96 29.40 4.87
CA VAL A 6 -14.34 28.85 3.56
C VAL A 6 -13.40 27.73 3.12
N CYS A 7 -12.07 27.90 3.25
CA CYS A 7 -11.11 26.83 2.91
C CYS A 7 -11.23 25.60 3.83
N GLY A 8 -11.59 25.78 5.10
CA GLY A 8 -11.77 24.68 6.04
C GLY A 8 -12.95 23.76 5.68
N LEU A 9 -14.07 24.32 5.17
CA LEU A 9 -15.23 23.52 4.76
C LEU A 9 -15.04 22.82 3.41
N LEU A 10 -14.22 23.37 2.51
CA LEU A 10 -13.97 22.78 1.18
C LEU A 10 -13.06 21.54 1.25
N ALA A 11 -12.19 21.44 2.26
CA ALA A 11 -11.25 20.33 2.41
C ALA A 11 -11.87 19.05 3.03
N SER A 12 -13.03 19.16 3.69
CA SER A 12 -13.65 18.06 4.44
C SER A 12 -14.60 17.16 3.63
N GLY A 13 -14.80 17.43 2.34
CA GLY A 13 -15.90 16.83 1.57
C GLY A 13 -15.53 15.85 0.46
N THR A 14 -14.26 15.75 0.05
CA THR A 14 -13.87 14.85 -1.04
C THR A 14 -13.53 13.47 -0.51
N SER A 15 -14.51 12.57 -0.46
CA SER A 15 -14.24 11.14 -0.40
C SER A 15 -13.53 10.73 -1.69
N ALA A 16 -12.27 10.30 -1.58
CA ALA A 16 -11.57 9.69 -2.70
C ALA A 16 -12.29 8.38 -3.06
N MET A 17 -13.11 8.40 -4.10
CA MET A 17 -13.74 7.21 -4.65
C MET A 17 -12.86 6.65 -5.77
N ALA A 18 -12.71 5.33 -5.79
CA ALA A 18 -12.05 4.66 -6.90
C ALA A 18 -12.84 4.89 -8.20
N GLN A 19 -12.13 5.20 -9.28
CA GLN A 19 -12.73 5.46 -10.59
C GLN A 19 -13.27 4.13 -11.16
N SER A 20 -14.59 3.93 -11.12
CA SER A 20 -15.28 2.77 -11.68
C SER A 20 -16.24 3.24 -12.77
N ASN A 21 -16.23 2.56 -13.91
CA ASN A 21 -17.05 2.91 -15.09
C ASN A 21 -18.57 2.82 -14.80
N ASP A 22 -18.92 2.09 -13.76
CA ASP A 22 -20.26 1.69 -13.35
C ASP A 22 -20.58 2.06 -11.89
N GLY A 23 -19.69 2.81 -11.20
CA GLY A 23 -19.88 3.28 -9.83
C GLY A 23 -19.93 2.18 -8.74
N HIS A 24 -19.75 0.92 -9.12
CA HIS A 24 -19.86 -0.23 -8.23
C HIS A 24 -18.51 -0.91 -8.06
N CYS A 25 -17.69 -0.40 -7.14
CA CYS A 25 -16.59 -1.18 -6.59
C CYS A 25 -17.17 -2.33 -5.77
N SER A 26 -16.96 -3.57 -6.19
CA SER A 26 -17.42 -4.76 -5.47
C SER A 26 -16.24 -5.58 -5.03
N ASN A 27 -16.26 -6.09 -3.79
CA ASN A 27 -15.28 -7.09 -3.36
C ASN A 27 -15.31 -8.33 -4.25
N ARG A 28 -16.46 -8.63 -4.86
CA ARG A 28 -16.65 -9.85 -5.66
C ARG A 28 -15.79 -9.91 -6.92
N THR A 29 -15.35 -8.77 -7.44
CA THR A 29 -14.45 -8.71 -8.61
C THR A 29 -12.98 -8.81 -8.21
N LEU A 30 -12.64 -8.49 -6.96
CA LEU A 30 -11.32 -8.72 -6.35
C LEU A 30 -11.30 -10.11 -5.70
N PHE A 31 -11.10 -11.14 -6.51
CA PHE A 31 -11.01 -12.54 -6.07
C PHE A 31 -9.83 -13.24 -6.74
N GLY A 32 -8.92 -13.80 -5.95
CA GLY A 32 -7.73 -14.51 -6.41
C GLY A 32 -6.42 -13.83 -6.04
N ASP A 33 -5.33 -14.28 -6.66
CA ASP A 33 -3.97 -13.86 -6.37
C ASP A 33 -3.49 -12.78 -7.35
N PHE A 34 -3.04 -11.65 -6.81
CA PHE A 34 -2.53 -10.51 -7.59
C PHE A 34 -1.09 -10.22 -7.18
N GLY A 35 -0.20 -10.26 -8.17
CA GLY A 35 1.20 -9.90 -8.00
C GLY A 35 1.42 -8.39 -8.07
N TYR A 36 2.35 -7.90 -7.28
CA TYR A 36 2.85 -6.52 -7.39
C TYR A 36 4.38 -6.48 -7.31
N SER A 37 4.93 -5.41 -7.86
CA SER A 37 6.33 -5.02 -7.70
C SER A 37 6.36 -3.58 -7.20
N SER A 38 7.18 -3.30 -6.20
CA SER A 38 7.42 -1.95 -5.71
C SER A 38 8.91 -1.67 -5.60
N GLU A 39 9.27 -0.42 -5.84
CA GLU A 39 10.63 0.07 -5.71
C GLU A 39 10.58 1.48 -5.14
N GLY A 40 11.61 1.84 -4.38
CA GLY A 40 11.66 3.16 -3.77
C GLY A 40 12.85 3.36 -2.86
N VAL A 41 12.75 4.39 -2.02
CA VAL A 41 13.80 4.80 -1.10
C VAL A 41 13.21 5.00 0.29
N LEU A 42 13.80 4.35 1.29
CA LEU A 42 13.56 4.59 2.70
C LEU A 42 14.50 5.70 3.18
N LEU A 43 13.94 6.66 3.91
CA LEU A 43 14.65 7.82 4.47
C LEU A 43 14.62 7.74 6.01
N PRO A 44 15.38 6.82 6.64
CA PRO A 44 15.30 6.59 8.07
C PRO A 44 15.91 7.72 8.92
N ALA A 45 16.80 8.53 8.33
CA ALA A 45 17.44 9.67 8.97
C ALA A 45 17.85 10.73 7.92
N PRO A 46 18.03 12.00 8.30
CA PRO A 46 18.54 13.03 7.40
C PRO A 46 19.86 12.61 6.75
N GLY A 47 19.95 12.67 5.43
CA GLY A 47 21.14 12.27 4.67
C GLY A 47 21.34 10.77 4.47
N VAL A 48 20.45 9.92 5.01
CA VAL A 48 20.47 8.46 4.78
C VAL A 48 19.35 8.08 3.82
N ALA A 49 19.72 7.43 2.71
CA ALA A 49 18.79 6.93 1.71
C ALA A 49 19.08 5.45 1.43
N LEU A 50 18.11 4.58 1.72
CA LEU A 50 18.21 3.15 1.48
C LEU A 50 17.25 2.76 0.36
N GLN A 51 17.76 2.24 -0.75
CA GLN A 51 16.90 1.73 -1.81
C GLN A 51 16.27 0.41 -1.36
N PHE A 52 14.99 0.24 -1.71
CA PHE A 52 14.30 -1.02 -1.56
C PHE A 52 13.66 -1.45 -2.88
N ARG A 53 13.57 -2.77 -3.05
CA ARG A 53 12.78 -3.42 -4.09
C ARG A 53 11.98 -4.54 -3.43
N SER A 54 10.69 -4.59 -3.67
CA SER A 54 9.81 -5.64 -3.16
C SER A 54 9.01 -6.26 -4.28
N VAL A 55 8.73 -7.55 -4.14
CA VAL A 55 7.72 -8.27 -4.90
C VAL A 55 6.81 -8.99 -3.93
N GLY A 56 5.51 -8.97 -4.20
CA GLY A 56 4.54 -9.59 -3.32
C GLY A 56 3.34 -10.14 -4.06
N ILE A 57 2.60 -10.98 -3.37
CA ILE A 57 1.32 -11.52 -3.81
C ILE A 57 0.29 -11.18 -2.74
N THR A 58 -0.83 -10.62 -3.19
CA THR A 58 -2.01 -10.39 -2.38
C THR A 58 -3.12 -11.31 -2.85
N HIS A 59 -3.62 -12.15 -1.94
CA HIS A 59 -4.81 -12.96 -2.14
C HIS A 59 -6.03 -12.20 -1.66
N PHE A 60 -7.03 -12.01 -2.54
CA PHE A 60 -8.33 -11.46 -2.17
C PHE A 60 -9.39 -12.55 -2.16
N ASP A 61 -10.21 -12.59 -1.12
CA ASP A 61 -11.20 -13.65 -0.91
C ASP A 61 -12.58 -13.37 -1.55
N GLY A 62 -12.74 -12.26 -2.26
CA GLY A 62 -14.00 -11.86 -2.88
C GLY A 62 -15.05 -11.32 -1.90
N LYS A 63 -14.74 -11.27 -0.60
CA LYS A 63 -15.63 -10.86 0.49
C LYS A 63 -15.12 -9.62 1.23
N GLY A 64 -13.92 -9.15 0.88
CA GLY A 64 -13.31 -7.95 1.44
C GLY A 64 -12.14 -8.24 2.38
N ASN A 65 -11.76 -9.51 2.53
CA ASN A 65 -10.53 -9.87 3.24
C ASN A 65 -9.40 -10.01 2.23
N LEU A 66 -8.19 -9.74 2.72
CA LEU A 66 -6.97 -9.90 1.96
C LEU A 66 -5.90 -10.54 2.85
N MET A 67 -5.07 -11.36 2.25
CA MET A 67 -3.83 -11.89 2.83
C MET A 67 -2.69 -11.51 1.91
N TRP A 68 -1.54 -11.15 2.44
CA TRP A 68 -0.38 -10.83 1.61
C TRP A 68 0.90 -11.45 2.15
N VAL A 69 1.78 -11.76 1.22
CA VAL A 69 3.17 -12.11 1.48
C VAL A 69 4.04 -11.33 0.50
N GLU A 70 5.09 -10.71 1.00
CA GLU A 70 6.05 -9.99 0.19
C GLU A 70 7.49 -10.24 0.60
N HIS A 71 8.37 -10.02 -0.37
CA HIS A 71 9.79 -10.24 -0.30
C HIS A 71 10.49 -8.95 -0.65
N THR A 72 11.04 -8.30 0.36
CA THR A 72 11.66 -6.98 0.23
C THR A 72 13.17 -7.11 0.42
N VAL A 73 13.92 -6.60 -0.55
CA VAL A 73 15.36 -6.37 -0.44
C VAL A 73 15.57 -4.92 -0.08
N VAL A 74 16.27 -4.65 1.02
CA VAL A 74 16.75 -3.32 1.40
C VAL A 74 18.27 -3.37 1.39
N ASN A 75 18.88 -2.71 0.41
CA ASN A 75 20.32 -2.79 0.16
C ASN A 75 20.80 -4.26 -0.02
N LEU A 76 21.45 -4.86 0.99
CA LEU A 76 21.91 -6.26 1.00
C LEU A 76 21.06 -7.18 1.91
N ALA A 77 20.09 -6.63 2.64
CA ALA A 77 19.26 -7.39 3.57
C ALA A 77 17.96 -7.82 2.90
N PHE A 78 17.52 -9.04 3.20
CA PHE A 78 16.25 -9.59 2.74
C PHE A 78 15.26 -9.74 3.90
N MET A 79 14.03 -9.32 3.67
CA MET A 79 12.94 -9.39 4.61
C MET A 79 11.72 -10.04 3.96
N VAL A 80 11.05 -10.92 4.69
CA VAL A 80 9.76 -11.46 4.30
C VAL A 80 8.70 -10.82 5.18
N VAL A 81 7.71 -10.17 4.60
CA VAL A 81 6.60 -9.59 5.36
C VAL A 81 5.34 -10.38 5.03
N ARG A 82 4.68 -10.89 6.07
CA ARG A 82 3.40 -11.60 5.93
C ARG A 82 2.36 -10.85 6.75
N GLU A 83 1.30 -10.40 6.10
CA GLU A 83 0.17 -9.72 6.77
C GLU A 83 0.65 -8.57 7.68
N GLY A 84 1.67 -7.83 7.25
CA GLY A 84 2.25 -6.70 7.99
C GLY A 84 3.17 -7.09 9.15
N LYS A 85 3.37 -8.39 9.39
CA LYS A 85 4.36 -8.89 10.33
C LYS A 85 5.69 -9.11 9.62
N GLU A 86 6.70 -8.34 10.02
CA GLU A 86 8.08 -8.52 9.54
C GLU A 86 8.66 -9.85 10.04
N ILE A 87 9.17 -10.65 9.11
CA ILE A 87 9.93 -11.86 9.37
C ILE A 87 11.30 -11.63 8.73
N PHE A 88 12.28 -11.29 9.55
CA PHE A 88 13.65 -11.12 9.08
C PHE A 88 14.24 -12.47 8.69
N ALA A 89 14.66 -12.61 7.43
CA ALA A 89 15.37 -13.77 6.93
C ALA A 89 16.75 -13.32 6.47
N VAL A 90 17.68 -13.19 7.43
CA VAL A 90 19.10 -12.97 7.13
C VAL A 90 19.69 -14.33 6.79
N ARG A 91 20.18 -14.51 5.57
CA ARG A 91 21.02 -15.66 5.20
C ARG A 91 22.48 -15.25 5.23
#